data_AF-A0A2D7PDL9-F1
#
_entry.id   AF-A0A2D7PDL9-F1
#
_cell.length_a   1.000
_cell.length_b   1.000
_cell.length_c   1.000
_cell.angle_alpha   90.00
_cell.angle_beta   90.00
_cell.angle_gamma   90.00
#
_symmetry.space_group_name_H-M   'P 1'
#
loop_
_entity.id
_entity.type
_entity.pdbx_description
1 polymer ?
#
loop_
_entity_poly.entity_id
_entity_poly.type
_entity_poly.pdbx_seq_one_letter_code
_entity_poly.pdbx_strand_id
1 'polypeptide(L)'
;MNGNSSAPAGLADFAAAATLSGTDNMDISDGDLLTAANLLTARKGMGKYGLNPSDVTYIVSSASYYDLLSDSAFQTLDEVGSDLAVRITGTIGAVFGSPVVVSEEFPADNTNGNMAAVAVYARNYVIPRLRGVTVEQDYEVMNQRRVIVATQSLGFEEIVAGASADQPSVRINFQS
;
A
#
# COMPACT_ATOMS: atom_id res chain seq x y z
N MET A 1 1.93 6.02 -4.74
CA MET A 1 1.20 4.75 -4.95
C MET A 1 0.76 4.53 -6.39
N ASN A 2 0.71 5.59 -7.21
CA ASN A 2 0.09 5.53 -8.54
C ASN A 2 1.16 5.66 -9.64
N GLY A 3 1.11 4.79 -10.63
CA GLY A 3 1.89 4.91 -11.87
C GLY A 3 1.05 5.57 -12.96
N ASN A 4 1.71 6.30 -13.85
CA ASN A 4 1.15 6.69 -15.15
C ASN A 4 2.02 5.98 -16.20
N SER A 5 1.47 5.63 -17.36
CA SER A 5 2.12 4.87 -18.47
C SER A 5 3.50 5.36 -18.97
N SER A 6 4.01 6.48 -18.46
CA SER A 6 5.33 7.06 -18.72
C SER A 6 6.28 7.06 -17.49
N ALA A 7 5.85 6.48 -16.37
CA ALA A 7 6.54 6.33 -15.09
C ALA A 7 6.47 4.85 -14.64
N PRO A 8 7.30 4.38 -13.68
CA PRO A 8 7.15 3.01 -13.17
C PRO A 8 5.73 2.79 -12.63
N ALA A 9 5.15 1.63 -12.95
CA ALA A 9 3.85 1.23 -12.45
C ALA A 9 3.84 1.31 -10.92
N GLY A 10 2.77 1.85 -10.35
CA GLY A 10 2.60 1.95 -8.91
C GLY A 10 1.95 0.69 -8.34
N LEU A 11 2.04 0.51 -7.03
CA LEU A 11 1.34 -0.59 -6.34
C LEU A 11 -0.18 -0.60 -6.63
N ALA A 12 -0.78 0.58 -6.83
CA ALA A 12 -2.18 0.70 -7.21
C ALA A 12 -2.52 0.05 -8.57
N ASP A 13 -1.55 0.01 -9.49
CA ASP A 13 -1.72 -0.57 -10.82
C ASP A 13 -1.61 -2.11 -10.78
N PHE A 14 -0.85 -2.65 -9.82
CA PHE A 14 -0.72 -4.09 -9.60
C PHE A 14 -1.83 -4.69 -8.73
N ALA A 15 -2.48 -3.86 -7.90
CA ALA A 15 -3.46 -4.34 -6.92
C ALA A 15 -4.79 -4.74 -7.58
N ALA A 16 -5.14 -6.02 -7.46
CA ALA A 16 -6.46 -6.52 -7.85
C ALA A 16 -7.53 -5.98 -6.89
N ALA A 17 -8.76 -5.75 -7.35
CA ALA A 17 -9.84 -5.41 -6.44
C ALA A 17 -10.14 -6.59 -5.51
N ALA A 18 -10.37 -6.32 -4.22
CA ALA A 18 -10.86 -7.31 -3.28
C ALA A 18 -12.22 -7.82 -3.77
N THR A 19 -12.45 -9.13 -3.76
CA THR A 19 -13.75 -9.72 -4.11
C THR A 19 -14.13 -10.73 -3.03
N LEU A 20 -15.37 -10.68 -2.54
CA LEU A 20 -15.85 -11.60 -1.50
C LEU A 20 -16.42 -12.90 -2.10
N SER A 21 -16.94 -12.85 -3.33
CA SER A 21 -17.32 -14.00 -4.17
C SER A 21 -17.78 -13.50 -5.54
N GLY A 22 -17.19 -13.97 -6.64
CA GLY A 22 -17.61 -13.59 -8.01
C GLY A 22 -17.06 -12.23 -8.47
N THR A 23 -17.85 -11.48 -9.24
CA THR A 23 -17.47 -10.22 -9.89
C THR A 23 -17.66 -8.99 -9.00
N ASP A 24 -18.16 -9.16 -7.77
CA ASP A 24 -18.47 -8.04 -6.90
C ASP A 24 -17.18 -7.55 -6.21
N ASN A 25 -16.75 -6.35 -6.58
CA ASN A 25 -15.67 -5.62 -5.91
C ASN A 25 -16.13 -5.28 -4.48
N MET A 26 -15.27 -5.58 -3.51
CA MET A 26 -15.39 -5.13 -2.13
C MET A 26 -15.03 -3.65 -2.08
N ASP A 27 -16.06 -2.83 -2.14
CA ASP A 27 -15.97 -1.39 -1.95
C ASP A 27 -16.68 -1.00 -0.64
N ILE A 28 -16.18 0.04 0.03
CA ILE A 28 -16.79 0.59 1.25
C ILE A 28 -17.89 1.55 0.80
N SER A 29 -19.14 1.28 1.16
CA SER A 29 -20.28 2.10 0.76
C SER A 29 -20.22 3.51 1.36
N ASP A 30 -20.90 4.47 0.73
CA ASP A 30 -20.92 5.88 1.18
C ASP A 30 -21.40 6.00 2.63
N GLY A 31 -20.50 6.43 3.52
CA GLY A 31 -20.77 6.61 4.95
C GLY A 31 -20.49 5.38 5.83
N ASP A 32 -20.12 4.23 5.25
CA ASP A 32 -19.59 3.10 6.00
C ASP A 32 -18.11 3.32 6.33
N LEU A 33 -17.68 2.81 7.48
CA LEU A 33 -16.32 2.90 7.97
C LEU A 33 -15.50 1.71 7.48
N LEU A 34 -14.20 1.92 7.19
CA LEU A 34 -13.29 0.80 6.98
C LEU A 34 -13.15 0.00 8.28
N THR A 35 -13.45 -1.30 8.25
CA THR A 35 -13.30 -2.21 9.41
C THR A 35 -12.15 -3.20 9.24
N ALA A 36 -11.69 -3.77 10.35
CA ALA A 36 -10.73 -4.87 10.34
C ALA A 36 -11.25 -6.12 9.60
N ALA A 37 -12.57 -6.30 9.55
CA ALA A 37 -13.20 -7.37 8.77
C ALA A 37 -13.03 -7.17 7.26
N ASN A 38 -13.08 -5.93 6.77
CA ASN A 38 -12.80 -5.62 5.36
C ASN A 38 -11.35 -5.99 5.01
N LEU A 39 -10.39 -5.67 5.88
CA LEU A 39 -8.97 -6.03 5.69
C LEU A 39 -8.72 -7.54 5.73
N LEU A 40 -9.47 -8.28 6.56
CA LEU A 40 -9.42 -9.74 6.57
C LEU A 40 -9.97 -10.32 5.26
N THR A 41 -11.04 -9.74 4.73
CA THR A 41 -11.58 -10.14 3.42
C THR A 41 -10.59 -9.87 2.29
N ALA A 42 -9.91 -8.71 2.28
CA ALA A 42 -8.85 -8.47 1.31
C ALA A 42 -7.73 -9.52 1.39
N ARG A 43 -7.35 -9.95 2.60
CA ARG A 43 -6.39 -11.05 2.78
C ARG A 43 -6.91 -12.38 2.23
N LYS A 44 -8.20 -12.69 2.40
CA LYS A 44 -8.82 -13.88 1.79
C LYS A 44 -8.74 -13.82 0.25
N GLY A 45 -8.93 -12.64 -0.33
CA GLY A 45 -8.80 -12.40 -1.77
C GLY A 45 -7.38 -12.56 -2.33
N MET A 46 -6.35 -12.59 -1.47
CA MET A 46 -4.96 -12.82 -1.89
C MET A 46 -4.65 -14.31 -2.16
N GLY A 47 -5.56 -15.23 -1.82
CA GLY A 47 -5.37 -16.67 -2.05
C GLY A 47 -4.13 -17.21 -1.32
N LYS A 48 -3.23 -17.89 -2.03
CA LYS A 48 -2.00 -18.47 -1.44
C LYS A 48 -1.10 -17.43 -0.77
N TYR A 49 -1.12 -16.18 -1.25
CA TYR A 49 -0.27 -15.10 -0.73
C TYR A 49 -0.78 -14.56 0.62
N GLY A 50 -2.05 -14.81 0.96
CA GLY A 50 -2.68 -14.35 2.21
C GLY A 50 -2.62 -15.35 3.38
N LEU A 51 -2.02 -16.53 3.19
CA LEU A 51 -2.08 -17.62 4.18
C LEU A 51 -1.32 -17.29 5.47
N ASN A 52 -0.15 -16.67 5.35
CA ASN A 52 0.68 -16.30 6.49
C ASN A 52 0.50 -14.82 6.84
N PRO A 53 -0.03 -14.48 8.04
CA PRO A 53 -0.21 -13.09 8.46
C PRO A 53 1.11 -12.30 8.51
N SER A 54 2.25 -12.94 8.80
CA SER A 54 3.52 -12.22 8.95
C SER A 54 4.09 -11.68 7.64
N ASP A 55 3.63 -12.22 6.50
CA ASP A 55 4.17 -11.87 5.19
C ASP A 55 3.26 -10.90 4.42
N VAL A 56 2.11 -10.54 5.01
CA VAL A 56 1.15 -9.58 4.46
C VAL A 56 1.24 -8.30 5.26
N THR A 57 1.37 -7.17 4.57
CA THR A 57 1.30 -5.84 5.15
C THR A 57 0.09 -5.11 4.62
N TYR A 58 -0.68 -4.48 5.50
CA TYR A 58 -1.74 -3.58 5.11
C TYR A 58 -1.21 -2.15 5.02
N ILE A 59 -1.51 -1.47 3.92
CA ILE A 59 -1.25 -0.05 3.75
C ILE A 59 -2.60 0.65 3.65
N VAL A 60 -2.84 1.62 4.54
CA VAL A 60 -4.14 2.28 4.71
C VAL A 60 -3.96 3.79 4.58
N SER A 61 -4.98 4.48 4.08
CA SER A 61 -4.99 5.95 4.06
C SER A 61 -5.10 6.55 5.47
N SER A 62 -4.80 7.85 5.60
CA SER A 62 -4.87 8.53 6.88
C SER A 62 -6.30 8.66 7.42
N ALA A 63 -7.32 8.87 6.57
CA ALA A 63 -8.72 8.88 7.03
C ALA A 63 -9.19 7.50 7.47
N SER A 64 -8.96 6.47 6.65
CA SER A 64 -9.37 5.10 6.98
C SER A 64 -8.64 4.54 8.21
N TYR A 65 -7.47 5.08 8.55
CA TYR A 65 -6.82 4.76 9.81
C TYR A 65 -7.63 5.22 11.04
N TYR A 66 -8.26 6.40 10.98
CA TYR A 66 -9.12 6.86 12.08
C TYR A 66 -10.39 6.00 12.22
N ASP A 67 -10.91 5.50 11.10
CA ASP A 67 -12.02 4.54 11.11
C ASP A 67 -11.63 3.25 11.84
N LEU A 68 -10.43 2.72 11.56
CA LEU A 68 -9.90 1.53 12.22
C LEU A 68 -9.65 1.74 13.72
N LEU A 69 -9.32 2.95 14.16
CA LEU A 69 -9.16 3.26 15.58
C LEU A 69 -10.47 3.12 16.37
N SER A 70 -11.61 3.24 15.69
CA SER A 70 -12.94 3.04 16.29
C SER A 70 -13.37 1.56 16.34
N ASP A 71 -12.67 0.68 15.63
CA ASP A 71 -12.99 -0.75 15.55
C ASP A 71 -12.36 -1.55 16.70
N SER A 72 -13.20 -2.30 17.43
CA SER A 72 -12.78 -3.21 18.50
C SER A 72 -11.81 -4.31 18.10
N ALA A 73 -11.76 -4.68 16.82
CA ALA A 73 -10.86 -5.72 16.32
C ALA A 73 -9.46 -5.18 15.94
N PHE A 74 -9.25 -3.86 16.00
CA PHE A 74 -7.96 -3.24 15.77
C PHE A 74 -7.10 -3.30 17.04
N GLN A 75 -5.98 -4.03 16.97
CA GLN A 75 -5.09 -4.15 18.11
C GLN A 75 -4.09 -3.00 18.12
N THR A 76 -4.23 -2.13 19.13
CA THR A 76 -3.34 -0.98 19.33
C THR A 76 -2.06 -1.39 20.06
N LEU A 77 -1.03 -0.55 19.95
CA LEU A 77 0.35 -0.81 20.40
C LEU A 77 0.46 -1.27 21.87
N ASP A 78 -0.45 -0.83 22.74
CA ASP A 78 -0.42 -1.14 24.18
C ASP A 78 -1.03 -2.51 24.52
N GLU A 79 -1.88 -3.07 23.65
CA GLU A 79 -2.55 -4.36 23.87
C GLU A 79 -1.72 -5.54 23.31
N VAL A 80 -0.83 -5.28 22.34
CA VAL A 80 0.10 -6.26 21.78
C VAL A 80 1.36 -6.32 22.66
N GLY A 81 1.21 -6.88 23.86
CA GLY A 81 2.29 -7.01 24.84
C GLY A 81 3.49 -7.83 24.36
N SER A 82 4.68 -7.21 24.46
CA SER A 82 6.06 -7.73 24.29
C SER A 82 6.55 -7.93 22.84
N ASP A 83 7.73 -7.49 22.40
CA ASP A 83 8.80 -6.65 22.98
C ASP A 83 9.69 -6.21 21.79
N LEU A 84 10.10 -4.94 21.74
CA LEU A 84 11.10 -4.33 20.85
C LEU A 84 10.94 -4.32 19.30
N ALA A 85 10.03 -5.07 18.67
CA ALA A 85 9.99 -5.18 17.20
C ALA A 85 9.12 -4.14 16.45
N VAL A 86 8.19 -3.46 17.12
CA VAL A 86 7.26 -2.51 16.45
C VAL A 86 7.78 -1.07 16.47
N ARG A 87 8.55 -0.68 17.51
CA ARG A 87 9.06 0.69 17.67
C ARG A 87 10.13 1.08 16.63
N ILE A 88 10.67 0.12 15.88
CA ILE A 88 11.70 0.34 14.85
C ILE A 88 11.08 0.46 13.44
N THR A 89 9.86 -0.05 13.23
CA THR A 89 9.32 -0.28 11.87
C THR A 89 8.23 0.72 11.46
N GLY A 90 7.90 1.71 12.31
CA GLY A 90 6.85 2.69 12.01
C GLY A 90 5.46 2.07 11.81
N THR A 91 5.25 0.85 12.32
CA THR A 91 3.97 0.15 12.26
C THR A 91 3.12 0.59 13.44
N ILE A 92 1.88 1.04 13.17
CA ILE A 92 1.04 1.74 14.15
C ILE A 92 0.08 0.78 14.87
N GLY A 93 -0.20 -0.38 14.27
CA GLY A 93 -1.00 -1.44 14.87
C GLY A 93 -0.98 -2.71 14.02
N ALA A 94 -1.75 -3.72 14.45
CA ALA A 94 -1.90 -4.97 13.71
C ALA A 94 -3.36 -5.39 13.60
N VAL A 95 -3.69 -6.04 12.49
CA VAL A 95 -5.00 -6.63 12.24
C VAL A 95 -4.82 -8.12 11.99
N PHE A 96 -5.34 -8.95 12.90
CA PHE A 96 -5.21 -10.42 12.85
C PHE A 96 -3.77 -10.89 12.57
N GLY A 97 -2.79 -10.31 13.28
CA GLY A 97 -1.37 -10.66 13.18
C GLY A 97 -0.60 -10.08 12.00
N SER A 98 -1.24 -9.30 11.11
CA SER A 98 -0.56 -8.59 10.02
C SER A 98 -0.36 -7.11 10.37
N PRO A 99 0.83 -6.54 10.11
CA PRO A 99 1.12 -5.14 10.39
C PRO A 99 0.28 -4.17 9.52
N VAL A 100 -0.12 -3.06 10.11
CA VAL A 100 -0.79 -1.93 9.44
C VAL A 100 0.14 -0.72 9.39
N VAL A 101 0.36 -0.21 8.18
CA VAL A 101 1.16 0.99 7.89
C VAL A 101 0.24 2.06 7.28
N VAL A 102 0.39 3.30 7.74
CA VAL A 102 -0.40 4.43 7.23
C VAL A 102 0.42 5.17 6.17
N SER A 103 -0.24 5.59 5.09
CA SER A 103 0.37 6.43 4.06
C SER A 103 -0.56 7.60 3.69
N GLU A 104 0.04 8.76 3.41
CA GLU A 104 -0.66 9.95 2.91
C GLU A 104 -0.71 10.00 1.38
N GLU A 105 -0.06 9.05 0.69
CA GLU A 105 0.08 9.02 -0.77
C GLU A 105 -1.14 8.41 -1.48
N PHE A 106 -2.26 8.27 -0.76
CA PHE A 106 -3.54 7.85 -1.33
C PHE A 106 -4.27 9.03 -1.98
N PRO A 107 -5.05 8.79 -3.06
CA PRO A 107 -5.95 9.81 -3.58
C PRO A 107 -7.00 10.20 -2.52
N ALA A 108 -7.58 11.40 -2.65
CA ALA A 108 -8.46 11.99 -1.64
C ALA A 108 -9.47 10.98 -1.04
N ASP A 109 -9.52 10.94 0.28
CA ASP A 109 -10.30 9.94 1.00
C ASP A 109 -11.82 10.03 0.71
N ASN A 110 -12.51 8.89 0.85
CA ASN A 110 -13.97 8.78 0.76
C ASN A 110 -14.59 9.35 -0.54
N THR A 111 -13.88 9.23 -1.66
CA THR A 111 -14.39 9.56 -2.99
C THR A 111 -14.54 8.28 -3.79
N ASN A 112 -15.66 8.14 -4.52
CA ASN A 112 -15.95 6.95 -5.33
C ASN A 112 -14.78 6.54 -6.24
N GLY A 113 -14.38 5.28 -6.16
CA GLY A 113 -13.29 4.70 -6.93
C GLY A 113 -11.89 4.96 -6.38
N ASN A 114 -11.75 5.78 -5.32
CA ASN A 114 -10.48 5.96 -4.63
C ASN A 114 -10.19 4.80 -3.69
N MET A 115 -8.90 4.48 -3.56
CA MET A 115 -8.43 3.36 -2.76
C MET A 115 -8.43 3.73 -1.28
N ALA A 116 -9.06 2.90 -0.45
CA ALA A 116 -9.08 3.04 1.01
C ALA A 116 -7.91 2.28 1.67
N ALA A 117 -7.62 1.09 1.18
CA ALA A 117 -6.56 0.23 1.72
C ALA A 117 -6.04 -0.75 0.67
N VAL A 118 -4.81 -1.23 0.88
CA VAL A 118 -4.18 -2.28 0.08
C VAL A 118 -3.54 -3.32 0.99
N ALA A 119 -3.84 -4.59 0.76
CA ALA A 119 -3.11 -5.73 1.31
C ALA A 119 -2.01 -6.15 0.34
N VAL A 120 -0.77 -6.29 0.82
CA VAL A 120 0.40 -6.53 -0.03
C VAL A 120 1.25 -7.66 0.51
N TYR A 121 1.60 -8.61 -0.33
CA TYR A 121 2.66 -9.58 -0.07
C TYR A 121 4.00 -8.99 -0.54
N ALA A 122 4.69 -8.28 0.36
CA ALA A 122 5.83 -7.43 0.03
C ALA A 122 7.00 -8.18 -0.63
N ARG A 123 7.16 -9.49 -0.35
CA ARG A 123 8.23 -10.31 -0.94
C ARG A 123 8.10 -10.54 -2.44
N ASN A 124 6.93 -10.30 -3.03
CA ASN A 124 6.74 -10.42 -4.48
C ASN A 124 7.13 -9.17 -5.26
N TYR A 125 7.44 -8.06 -4.58
CA TYR A 125 7.78 -6.81 -5.25
C TYR A 125 9.26 -6.51 -5.16
N VAL A 126 9.86 -6.07 -6.27
CA VAL A 126 11.28 -5.75 -6.34
C VAL A 126 11.49 -4.39 -6.99
N ILE A 127 12.54 -3.71 -6.55
CA ILE A 127 12.93 -2.39 -7.04
C ILE A 127 14.23 -2.54 -7.83
N PRO A 128 14.20 -2.74 -9.16
CA PRO A 128 15.40 -2.75 -9.98
C PRO A 128 15.97 -1.34 -10.10
N ARG A 129 17.31 -1.22 -10.01
CA ARG A 129 18.03 0.04 -10.26
C ARG A 129 19.08 -0.15 -11.35
N LEU A 130 19.10 0.76 -12.32
CA LEU A 130 20.11 0.75 -13.38
C LEU A 130 21.36 1.53 -12.97
N ARG A 131 21.19 2.63 -12.23
CA ARG A 131 22.25 3.45 -11.63
C ARG A 131 21.74 4.08 -10.33
N GLY A 132 22.66 4.48 -9.47
CA GLY A 132 22.34 5.27 -8.27
C GLY A 132 21.94 6.70 -8.62
N VAL A 133 21.72 7.52 -7.60
CA VAL A 133 21.52 8.97 -7.77
C VAL A 133 22.86 9.61 -8.12
N THR A 134 22.92 10.32 -9.24
CA THR A 134 24.07 11.13 -9.64
C THR A 134 23.68 12.60 -9.64
N VAL A 135 24.52 13.44 -9.04
CA VAL A 135 24.30 14.89 -8.96
C VAL A 135 25.47 15.58 -9.65
N GLU A 136 25.16 16.36 -10.68
CA GLU A 136 26.11 17.15 -11.44
C GLU A 136 25.82 18.63 -11.22
N GLN A 137 26.89 19.41 -11.08
CA GLN A 137 26.80 20.86 -10.94
C GLN A 137 27.61 21.49 -12.06
N ASP A 138 26.97 22.39 -12.81
CA ASP A 138 27.63 23.18 -13.84
C ASP A 138 27.47 24.67 -13.54
N TYR A 139 28.51 25.45 -13.86
CA TYR A 139 28.50 26.89 -13.69
C TYR A 139 28.30 27.56 -15.05
N GLU A 140 27.10 28.11 -15.26
CA GLU A 140 26.75 28.78 -16.49
C GLU A 140 27.21 30.24 -16.42
N VAL A 141 28.40 30.52 -16.99
CA VAL A 141 29.06 31.84 -16.94
C VAL A 141 28.28 32.95 -17.64
N MET A 142 27.50 32.66 -18.70
CA MET A 142 26.72 33.66 -19.42
C MET A 142 25.54 34.19 -18.60
N ASN A 143 24.89 33.33 -17.83
CA ASN A 143 23.69 33.64 -17.05
C ASN A 143 23.99 33.77 -15.55
N GLN A 144 25.26 33.71 -15.15
CA GLN A 144 25.75 33.81 -13.77
C GLN A 144 24.97 32.93 -12.76
N ARG A 145 24.59 31.72 -13.17
CA ARG A 145 23.86 30.78 -12.31
C ARG A 145 24.54 29.42 -12.26
N ARG A 146 24.40 28.75 -11.13
CA ARG A 146 24.80 27.36 -10.96
C ARG A 146 23.60 26.47 -11.20
N VAL A 147 23.68 25.59 -12.18
CA VAL A 147 22.65 24.59 -12.45
C VAL A 147 23.06 23.31 -11.74
N ILE A 148 22.10 22.71 -11.05
CA ILE A 148 22.27 21.41 -10.40
C ILE A 148 21.30 20.46 -11.08
N VAL A 149 21.83 19.38 -11.63
CA VAL A 149 21.03 18.33 -12.25
C VAL A 149 21.23 17.06 -11.44
N ALA A 150 20.12 16.47 -11.02
CA ALA A 150 20.10 15.16 -10.40
C ALA A 150 19.43 14.15 -11.34
N THR A 151 20.06 13.00 -11.52
CA THR A 151 19.53 11.90 -12.33
C THR A 151 19.48 10.62 -11.51
N GLN A 152 18.38 9.86 -11.68
CA GLN A 152 18.17 8.56 -11.05
C GLN A 152 17.41 7.67 -12.03
N SER A 153 17.69 6.36 -12.00
CA SER A 153 16.96 5.37 -12.79
C SER A 153 16.55 4.20 -11.90
N LEU A 154 15.26 4.13 -11.60
CA LEU A 154 14.63 3.14 -10.73
C LEU A 154 13.39 2.57 -11.43
N GLY A 155 13.10 1.29 -11.18
CA GLY A 155 11.82 0.67 -11.52
C GLY A 155 11.12 0.11 -10.28
N PHE A 156 9.89 -0.35 -10.45
CA PHE A 156 9.14 -1.13 -9.47
C PHE A 156 8.36 -2.18 -10.25
N GLU A 157 8.54 -3.44 -9.89
CA GLU A 157 7.98 -4.57 -10.66
C GLU A 157 7.60 -5.73 -9.73
N GLU A 158 6.60 -6.49 -10.11
CA GLU A 158 6.25 -7.75 -9.46
C GLU A 158 7.06 -8.93 -10.03
N ILE A 159 7.50 -9.84 -9.16
CA ILE A 159 8.29 -11.01 -9.55
C ILE A 159 7.39 -12.07 -10.19
N VAL A 160 6.19 -12.27 -9.61
CA VAL A 160 5.17 -13.19 -10.10
C VAL A 160 3.86 -12.44 -10.22
N ALA A 161 3.32 -12.40 -11.44
CA ALA A 161 2.03 -11.77 -11.69
C ALA A 161 0.88 -12.51 -11.00
N GLY A 162 -0.11 -11.74 -10.55
CA GLY A 162 -1.35 -12.27 -10.00
C GLY A 162 -2.13 -13.09 -11.02
N ALA A 163 -2.82 -14.13 -10.55
CA ALA A 163 -3.60 -15.03 -11.39
C ALA A 163 -4.90 -15.45 -10.70
N SER A 164 -6.05 -15.06 -11.29
CA SER A 164 -7.39 -15.43 -10.81
C SER A 164 -7.57 -15.19 -9.30
N ALA A 165 -7.63 -16.25 -8.49
CA ALA A 165 -7.83 -16.20 -7.04
C ALA A 165 -6.52 -15.96 -6.24
N ASP A 166 -5.36 -16.00 -6.88
CA ASP A 166 -4.06 -15.77 -6.25
C ASP A 166 -3.54 -14.39 -6.63
N GLN A 167 -3.77 -13.41 -5.77
CA GLN A 167 -3.39 -12.02 -6.01
C GLN A 167 -2.31 -11.56 -5.01
N PRO A 168 -1.13 -11.11 -5.49
CA PRO A 168 -0.03 -10.69 -4.61
C PRO A 168 -0.29 -9.34 -3.92
N SER A 169 -1.18 -8.52 -4.48
CA SER A 169 -1.75 -7.37 -3.81
C SER A 169 -3.23 -7.22 -4.13
N VAL A 170 -3.99 -6.76 -3.13
CA VAL A 170 -5.44 -6.63 -3.20
C VAL A 170 -5.85 -5.28 -2.61
N ARG A 171 -6.61 -4.48 -3.36
CA ARG A 171 -7.11 -3.15 -2.95
C ARG A 171 -8.58 -3.21 -2.55
N ILE A 172 -8.93 -2.35 -1.59
CA ILE A 172 -10.31 -2.01 -1.23
C ILE A 172 -10.52 -0.55 -1.65
N ASN A 173 -11.61 -0.26 -2.36
CA ASN A 173 -11.95 1.12 -2.74
C ASN A 173 -13.16 1.63 -1.95
N PHE A 174 -13.41 2.92 -2.04
CA PHE A 174 -14.70 3.51 -1.65
C PHE A 174 -15.69 3.41 -2.82
N GLN A 175 -16.93 3.07 -2.50
CA GLN A 175 -18.07 3.09 -3.41
C GLN A 175 -18.83 4.40 -3.23
N SER A 176 -19.44 4.92 -4.31
CA SER A 176 -20.56 5.87 -4.16
C SER A 176 -21.80 5.21 -3.58
#